data_AF-A0A1H0JBK8-F1
#
_entry.id   AF-A0A1H0JBK8-F1
#
_cell.length_a   1.000
_cell.length_b   1.000
_cell.length_c   1.000
_cell.angle_alpha   90.00
_cell.angle_beta   90.00
_cell.angle_gamma   90.00
#
_symmetry.space_group_name_H-M   'P 1'
#
loop_
_entity.id
_entity.type
_entity.pdbx_description
1 polymer ?
#
loop_
_entity_poly.entity_id
_entity_poly.type
_entity_poly.pdbx_seq_one_letter_code
_entity_poly.pdbx_strand_id
1 'polypeptide(L)' 'MEHDVTFFRPYPFVVGQKLRIVEGRRKGDWEVVCVKEHKVTLRCPISKKEFEWDRFCYLVEEQKDIRWPAP' A
#
# COMPACT_ATOMS: atom_id res chain seq x y z
N MET A 1 -24.20 -19.41 6.67
CA MET A 1 -24.32 -18.84 5.32
C MET A 1 -22.95 -18.30 4.96
N GLU A 2 -22.47 -18.60 3.76
CA GLU A 2 -21.21 -18.08 3.24
C GLU A 2 -21.46 -16.65 2.73
N HIS A 3 -20.49 -15.78 2.92
CA HIS A 3 -20.56 -14.36 2.57
C HIS A 3 -19.28 -13.98 1.83
N ASP A 4 -19.40 -13.10 0.85
CA ASP A 4 -18.23 -12.49 0.21
C ASP A 4 -17.52 -11.57 1.22
N VAL A 5 -16.24 -11.82 1.46
CA VAL A 5 -15.41 -11.01 2.38
C VAL A 5 -14.25 -10.40 1.60
N THR A 6 -14.19 -9.06 1.59
CA THR A 6 -13.13 -8.31 0.93
C THR A 6 -11.98 -8.03 1.90
N PHE A 7 -10.77 -8.44 1.53
CA PHE A 7 -9.59 -8.27 2.37
C PHE A 7 -8.77 -7.05 1.93
N PHE A 8 -8.62 -6.11 2.86
CA PHE A 8 -7.72 -4.98 2.71
C PHE A 8 -6.54 -5.19 3.64
N ARG A 9 -5.34 -5.23 3.07
CA ARG A 9 -4.11 -5.10 3.85
C ARG A 9 -3.32 -3.90 3.33
N PRO A 10 -2.56 -3.22 4.20
CA PRO A 10 -1.60 -2.22 3.75
C PRO A 10 -0.72 -2.82 2.66
N TYR A 11 -0.44 -2.05 1.61
CA TYR A 11 0.47 -2.52 0.58
C TYR A 11 1.85 -2.85 1.20
N PRO A 12 2.44 -4.02 0.88
CA PRO A 12 3.71 -4.44 1.47
C PRO A 12 4.88 -3.74 0.76
N PHE A 13 5.06 -2.44 1.03
CA PHE A 13 6.18 -1.68 0.46
C PHE A 13 7.52 -2.34 0.81
N VAL A 14 8.44 -2.30 -0.14
CA VAL A 14 9.82 -2.76 0.03
C VAL A 14 10.75 -1.59 -0.23
N VAL A 15 11.75 -1.38 0.62
CA VAL A 15 12.77 -0.34 0.41
C VAL A 15 13.48 -0.57 -0.94
N GLY A 16 13.65 0.50 -1.73
CA GLY A 16 14.18 0.48 -3.10
C GLY A 16 13.12 0.25 -4.19
N GLN A 17 11.88 -0.06 -3.83
CA GLN A 17 10.79 -0.24 -4.78
C GLN A 17 10.45 1.08 -5.49
N LYS A 18 10.23 1.01 -6.82
CA LYS A 18 9.74 2.11 -7.64
C LYS A 18 8.24 1.93 -7.89
N LEU A 19 7.46 2.98 -7.70
CA LEU A 19 6.00 2.93 -7.84
C LEU A 19 5.45 4.20 -8.48
N ARG A 20 4.37 4.04 -9.24
CA ARG A 20 3.60 5.14 -9.85
C ARG A 20 2.22 5.17 -9.23
N ILE A 21 1.88 6.26 -8.57
CA ILE A 21 0.53 6.54 -8.09
C ILE A 21 -0.20 7.31 -9.19
N VAL A 22 -1.31 6.78 -9.69
CA VAL A 22 -2.00 7.33 -10.87
C VAL A 22 -3.00 8.44 -10.55
N GLU A 23 -3.51 8.47 -9.31
CA GLU A 23 -4.60 9.37 -8.89
C GLU A 23 -4.39 9.91 -7.47
N GLY A 24 -5.13 10.96 -7.13
CA GLY A 24 -5.13 11.58 -5.80
C GLY A 24 -3.93 12.48 -5.51
N ARG A 25 -3.84 12.96 -4.25
CA ARG A 25 -2.82 13.93 -3.82
C ARG A 25 -1.37 13.45 -3.91
N ARG A 26 -1.17 12.13 -4.01
CA ARG A 26 0.15 11.49 -4.09
C ARG A 26 0.49 11.07 -5.52
N LYS A 27 -0.30 11.49 -6.52
CA LYS A 27 -0.07 11.17 -7.93
C LYS A 27 1.36 11.51 -8.34
N GLY A 28 2.03 10.57 -9.01
CA GLY A 28 3.40 10.72 -9.49
C GLY A 28 4.24 9.47 -9.29
N ASP A 29 5.50 9.60 -9.68
CA ASP A 29 6.51 8.56 -9.53
C ASP A 29 7.26 8.72 -8.20
N TRP A 30 7.52 7.59 -7.55
CA TRP A 30 8.12 7.52 -6.23
C TRP A 30 9.08 6.35 -6.09
N GLU A 31 10.01 6.51 -5.18
CA GLU A 31 10.88 5.44 -4.69
C GLU A 31 10.64 5.27 -3.18
N VAL A 32 10.47 4.03 -2.72
CA VAL A 32 10.34 3.72 -1.30
C VAL A 32 11.72 3.76 -0.67
N VAL A 33 11.92 4.65 0.31
CA VAL A 33 13.23 4.80 0.98
C VAL A 33 13.21 4.33 2.44
N CYS A 34 12.03 4.27 3.07
CA CYS A 34 11.86 3.73 4.41
C CYS A 34 10.45 3.14 4.58
N VAL A 35 10.34 2.03 5.31
CA VAL A 35 9.07 1.42 5.70
C VAL A 35 9.08 1.20 7.20
N LYS A 36 8.10 1.76 7.89
CA LYS A 36 7.84 1.57 9.33
C LYS A 36 6.50 0.84 9.49
N GLU A 37 6.15 0.51 10.73
CA GLU A 37 4.91 -0.19 11.05
C GLU A 37 3.67 0.47 10.43
N HIS A 38 3.50 1.78 10.63
CA HIS A 38 2.35 2.55 10.14
C HIS A 38 2.69 3.61 9.09
N LYS A 39 3.97 3.80 8.75
CA LYS A 39 4.43 4.85 7.83
C LYS A 39 5.26 4.30 6.67
N VAL A 40 5.23 4.99 5.54
CA VAL A 40 6.16 4.79 4.42
C VAL A 40 6.75 6.13 4.00
N THR A 41 8.06 6.16 3.79
CA THR A 41 8.74 7.34 3.26
C THR A 41 8.97 7.14 1.76
N LEU A 42 8.45 8.08 0.98
CA LEU A 42 8.56 8.11 -0.47
C LEU A 42 9.47 9.26 -0.91
N ARG A 43 10.39 8.96 -1.82
CA ARG A 43 11.27 9.96 -2.45
C ARG A 43 10.84 10.24 -3.87
N CYS A 44 10.66 11.52 -4.20
CA CYS A 44 10.43 11.93 -5.57
C CYS A 44 11.74 11.75 -6.38
N PRO A 45 11.73 11.00 -7.51
CA PRO A 45 12.94 10.73 -8.26
C PRO A 45 13.54 11.98 -8.93
N ILE A 46 12.71 13.00 -9.18
CA ILE A 46 13.11 14.26 -9.84
C ILE A 46 13.67 15.25 -8.81
N SER A 47 12.85 15.64 -7.82
CA SER A 47 13.21 16.67 -6.85
C SER A 47 14.06 16.17 -5.69
N LYS A 48 14.19 14.84 -5.54
CA LYS A 48 14.83 14.15 -4.41
C LYS A 48 14.20 14.44 -3.03
N LYS A 49 13.09 15.19 -2.99
CA LYS A 49 12.34 15.44 -1.75
C LYS A 49 11.72 14.14 -1.24
N GLU A 50 11.79 13.97 0.07
CA GLU A 50 11.23 12.84 0.79
C GLU A 50 10.00 13.27 1.58
N PHE A 51 8.98 12.42 1.56
CA PHE A 51 7.73 12.64 2.28
C PHE A 51 7.33 11.38 3.00
N GLU A 52 7.01 11.51 4.29
CA GLU A 52 6.46 10.44 5.10
C GLU A 52 4.93 10.44 5.00
N TRP A 53 4.36 9.28 4.72
CA TRP A 53 2.92 9.06 4.59
C TRP A 53 2.48 7.94 5.51
N ASP A 54 1.23 7.99 5.98
CA ASP A 54 0.57 6.79 6.51
C ASP A 54 0.58 5.70 5.46
N ARG A 55 0.86 4.46 5.88
CA ARG A 55 0.68 3.30 5.02
C ARG A 55 -0.78 3.29 4.55
N PHE A 56 -0.95 3.06 3.26
CA PHE A 56 -2.25 3.02 2.63
C PHE A 56 -2.62 1.59 2.27
N CYS A 57 -3.91 1.28 2.39
CA CYS A 57 -4.48 -0.01 2.06
C CYS A 57 -4.96 0.02 0.60
N TYR A 58 -4.57 -1.00 -0.16
CA TYR A 58 -5.21 -1.32 -1.43
C TYR A 58 -5.93 -2.65 -1.28
N LEU A 59 -6.92 -2.87 -2.15
CA LEU A 59 -7.46 -4.21 -2.36
C LEU A 59 -6.29 -5.10 -2.80
N VAL A 60 -5.98 -6.11 -1.99
CA VAL A 60 -4.87 -7.01 -2.26
C VAL A 60 -5.35 -8.25 -2.99
N GLU A 61 -6.51 -8.76 -2.59
CA GLU A 61 -7.13 -9.93 -3.20
C GLU A 61 -8.61 -9.98 -2.82
N GLU A 62 -9.43 -10.45 -3.75
CA GLU A 62 -10.80 -10.88 -3.48
C GLU A 62 -10.79 -12.41 -3.41
N GLN A 63 -11.21 -12.94 -2.27
CA GLN A 63 -11.32 -14.38 -2.08
C GLN A 63 -12.79 -14.74 -1.90
N LYS A 64 -13.25 -15.76 -2.62
CA LYS A 64 -14.61 -16.27 -2.55
C LYS A 64 -14.65 -17.51 -1.65
N ASP A 65 -15.78 -17.71 -0.98
CA ASP A 65 -16.10 -18.95 -0.24
C ASP A 65 -15.09 -19.32 0.88
N ILE A 66 -14.62 -18.33 1.63
CA ILE A 66 -13.69 -18.52 2.75
C ILE A 66 -14.45 -18.67 4.09
N ARG A 67 -14.04 -19.63 4.93
CA ARG A 67 -14.64 -19.87 6.26
C ARG A 67 -14.27 -18.76 7.26
N TRP A 68 -15.28 -18.20 7.92
CA TRP A 68 -15.17 -17.15 8.96
C TRP A 68 -15.96 -17.54 10.23
N PRO A 69 -15.50 -17.24 11.46
CA PRO A 69 -14.22 -16.61 11.81
C PRO A 69 -13.03 -17.52 11.51
N ALA A 70 -11.90 -16.90 11.20
CA ALA A 70 -10.63 -17.63 11.13
C ALA A 70 -10.27 -18.19 12.54
N PRO A 71 -9.60 -19.35 12.62
CA PRO A 71 -8.99 -19.82 13.86
C PRO A 71 -7.97 -18.83 14.43
#